data_AF-A0A0J7I3R9-F1
#
_entry.id   AF-A0A0J7I3R9-F1
#
_cell.length_a   1.000
_cell.length_b   1.000
_cell.length_c   1.000
_cell.angle_alpha   90.00
_cell.angle_beta   90.00
_cell.angle_gamma   90.00
#
_symmetry.space_group_name_H-M   'P 1'
#
loop_
_entity.id
_entity.type
_entity.pdbx_description
1 polymer ?
#
loop_
_entity_poly.entity_id
_entity_poly.type
_entity_poly.pdbx_seq_one_letter_code
_entity_poly.pdbx_strand_id
1 'polypeptide(L)'
;MDYHKEKKSNRRLIWISLILSFFLLFFAIKISLSELPGRSSITEIKGVLKDVKIEKGRRSRALIIHLNEYPEINFMIGGVVSDQISFYDLMSDNKPGDSIMFFIEKQEYNRKILKSENIPFPGNLLYKNRVSMVEIHNRNTEYLSLNNYNNAHRNNNYLAIAILGFFGLLMLLVGIKGIKYYKANFSK
;
A
#
# COMPACT_ATOMS: atom_id res chain seq x y z
N MET A 1 41.48 7.76 -21.98
CA MET A 1 40.23 6.99 -21.75
C MET A 1 39.76 6.49 -23.11
N ASP A 2 39.38 5.22 -23.25
CA ASP A 2 39.08 4.59 -24.55
C ASP A 2 37.73 5.08 -25.12
N TYR A 3 37.76 5.72 -26.29
CA TYR A 3 36.60 6.31 -26.99
C TYR A 3 35.47 5.30 -27.21
N HIS A 4 35.79 4.05 -27.54
CA HIS A 4 34.79 3.00 -27.76
C HIS A 4 34.10 2.61 -26.45
N LYS A 5 34.86 2.59 -25.34
CA LYS A 5 34.35 2.32 -24.00
C LYS A 5 33.41 3.42 -23.52
N GLU A 6 33.75 4.68 -23.78
CA GLU A 6 32.94 5.85 -23.42
C GLU A 6 31.62 5.90 -24.21
N LYS A 7 31.66 5.70 -25.53
CA LYS A 7 30.48 5.62 -26.40
C LYS A 7 29.49 4.55 -25.92
N LYS A 8 29.98 3.35 -25.63
CA LYS A 8 29.16 2.23 -25.14
C LYS A 8 28.56 2.52 -23.76
N SER A 9 29.31 3.18 -22.88
CA SER A 9 28.86 3.57 -21.54
C SER A 9 27.73 4.60 -21.60
N ASN A 10 27.91 5.68 -22.36
CA ASN A 10 26.90 6.74 -22.49
C ASN A 10 25.59 6.22 -23.07
N ARG A 11 25.66 5.36 -24.10
CA ARG A 11 24.47 4.71 -24.67
C ARG A 11 23.72 3.88 -23.62
N ARG A 12 24.43 3.12 -22.78
CA ARG A 12 23.82 2.32 -21.70
C ARG A 12 23.12 3.21 -20.66
N LEU A 13 23.77 4.27 -20.21
CA LEU A 13 23.20 5.19 -19.21
C LEU A 13 21.93 5.88 -19.70
N ILE A 14 21.89 6.26 -20.99
CA ILE A 14 20.68 6.81 -21.62
C ILE A 14 19.52 5.81 -21.54
N TRP A 15 19.75 4.56 -21.97
CA TRP A 15 18.71 3.53 -21.94
C TRP A 15 18.24 3.22 -20.52
N ILE A 16 19.16 3.12 -19.55
CA ILE A 16 18.83 2.93 -18.14
C ILE A 16 17.94 4.07 -17.64
N SER A 17 18.27 5.31 -17.96
CA SER A 17 17.50 6.49 -17.54
C SER A 17 16.08 6.48 -18.11
N LEU A 18 15.93 6.13 -19.40
CA LEU A 18 14.62 6.06 -20.05
C LEU A 18 13.76 4.92 -19.50
N ILE A 19 14.34 3.74 -19.32
CA ILE A 19 13.66 2.58 -18.75
C ILE A 19 13.21 2.89 -17.31
N LEU A 20 14.09 3.45 -16.49
CA LEU A 20 13.79 3.81 -15.11
C LEU A 20 12.70 4.89 -15.04
N SER A 21 12.75 5.89 -15.92
CA SER A 21 11.69 6.91 -16.04
C SER A 21 10.33 6.27 -16.33
N PHE A 22 10.25 5.38 -17.32
CA PHE A 22 9.01 4.68 -17.65
C PHE A 22 8.46 3.91 -16.46
N PHE A 23 9.30 3.13 -15.76
CA PHE A 23 8.87 2.40 -14.57
C PHE A 23 8.34 3.34 -13.47
N LEU A 24 9.08 4.39 -13.14
CA LEU A 24 8.69 5.33 -12.07
C LEU A 24 7.36 6.03 -12.39
N LEU A 25 7.20 6.52 -13.62
CA LEU A 25 5.97 7.19 -14.05
C LEU A 25 4.78 6.22 -14.12
N PHE A 26 5.00 4.99 -14.59
CA PHE A 26 3.96 3.96 -14.61
C PHE A 26 3.43 3.68 -13.20
N PHE A 27 4.32 3.52 -12.21
CA PHE A 27 3.89 3.31 -10.82
C PHE A 27 3.22 4.54 -10.22
N ALA A 28 3.68 5.75 -10.52
CA ALA A 28 3.03 6.98 -10.07
C ALA A 28 1.58 7.07 -10.58
N ILE A 29 1.36 6.80 -11.87
CA ILE A 29 0.02 6.79 -12.49
C ILE A 29 -0.83 5.69 -11.87
N LYS A 30 -0.28 4.48 -11.72
CA LYS A 30 -1.01 3.34 -11.13
C LYS A 30 -1.49 3.65 -9.71
N ILE A 31 -0.68 4.31 -8.89
CA ILE A 31 -1.07 4.74 -7.53
C ILE A 31 -2.11 5.87 -7.60
N SER A 32 -2.00 6.79 -8.55
CA SER A 32 -2.99 7.86 -8.72
C SER A 32 -4.37 7.35 -9.13
N LEU A 33 -4.44 6.24 -9.86
CA LEU A 33 -5.68 5.62 -10.32
C LEU A 33 -6.22 4.57 -9.34
N SER A 34 -5.51 4.28 -8.24
CA SER A 34 -6.01 3.31 -7.26
C SER A 34 -7.23 3.89 -6.56
N GLU A 35 -8.37 3.22 -6.71
CA GLU A 35 -9.60 3.57 -6.02
C GLU A 35 -9.48 3.21 -4.53
N LEU A 36 -9.92 4.14 -3.68
CA LEU A 36 -10.05 3.91 -2.24
C LEU A 36 -11.47 3.38 -1.93
N PRO A 37 -11.63 2.58 -0.87
CA PRO A 37 -12.92 1.97 -0.56
C PRO A 37 -14.00 3.03 -0.27
N GLY A 38 -15.18 2.82 -0.84
CA GLY A 38 -16.40 3.55 -0.54
C GLY A 38 -17.35 2.74 0.34
N ARG A 39 -18.41 3.38 0.86
CA ARG A 39 -19.39 2.71 1.73
C ARG A 39 -20.08 1.49 1.10
N SER A 40 -20.26 1.49 -0.22
CA SER A 40 -20.84 0.36 -0.95
C SER A 40 -19.87 -0.80 -1.18
N SER A 41 -18.56 -0.59 -1.02
CA SER A 41 -17.50 -1.56 -1.28
C SER A 41 -16.92 -2.18 -0.01
N ILE A 42 -17.50 -1.90 1.16
CA ILE A 42 -17.10 -2.48 2.44
C ILE A 42 -18.17 -3.45 2.94
N THR A 43 -17.76 -4.40 3.77
CA THR A 43 -18.64 -5.36 4.44
C THR A 43 -18.30 -5.44 5.91
N GLU A 44 -19.34 -5.62 6.71
CA GLU A 44 -19.23 -5.80 8.16
C GLU A 44 -18.68 -7.20 8.47
N ILE A 45 -17.82 -7.26 9.48
CA ILE A 45 -17.33 -8.47 10.12
C ILE A 45 -17.66 -8.37 11.60
N LYS A 46 -18.27 -9.43 12.12
CA LYS A 46 -18.59 -9.60 13.53
C LYS A 46 -17.91 -10.88 14.01
N GLY A 47 -17.38 -10.84 15.23
CA GLY A 47 -16.86 -12.03 15.86
C GLY A 47 -16.46 -11.80 17.30
N VAL A 48 -16.05 -12.89 17.94
CA VAL A 48 -15.54 -12.90 19.30
C VAL A 48 -14.03 -12.72 19.28
N LEU A 49 -13.58 -11.70 20.00
CA LEU A 49 -12.17 -11.34 20.11
C LEU A 49 -11.39 -12.48 20.76
N LYS A 50 -10.40 -13.03 20.06
CA LYS A 50 -9.49 -14.04 20.59
C LYS A 50 -8.31 -13.38 21.28
N ASP A 51 -7.63 -12.50 20.56
CA ASP A 51 -6.54 -11.69 21.07
C ASP A 51 -6.34 -10.43 20.20
N VAL A 52 -5.61 -9.47 20.77
CA VAL A 52 -5.16 -8.25 20.09
C VAL A 52 -3.66 -8.15 20.28
N LYS A 53 -2.93 -7.96 19.19
CA LYS A 53 -1.47 -7.86 19.18
C LYS A 53 -1.03 -6.59 18.48
N ILE A 54 0.02 -5.96 18.99
CA ILE A 54 0.70 -4.88 18.29
C ILE A 54 2.00 -5.44 17.72
N GLU A 55 2.07 -5.53 16.40
CA GLU A 55 3.33 -5.80 15.70
C GLU A 55 4.07 -4.49 15.48
N LYS A 56 5.25 -4.36 16.09
CA LYS A 56 6.15 -3.22 15.87
C LYS A 56 7.17 -3.58 14.79
N GLY A 57 7.07 -2.92 13.65
CA GLY A 57 8.14 -2.85 12.65
C GLY A 57 9.16 -1.77 13.01
N ARG A 58 10.26 -1.71 12.25
CA ARG A 58 11.36 -0.75 12.47
C ARG A 58 10.94 0.72 12.33
N ARG A 59 9.87 0.99 11.57
CA ARG A 59 9.31 2.33 11.31
C ARG A 59 7.78 2.37 11.31
N SER A 60 7.11 1.27 11.65
CA SER A 60 5.65 1.16 11.58
C SER A 60 5.13 0.35 12.74
N ARG A 61 3.88 0.61 13.14
CA ARG A 61 3.13 -0.23 14.06
C ARG A 61 1.91 -0.75 13.33
N ALA A 62 1.63 -2.03 13.48
CA ALA A 62 0.40 -2.63 12.99
C ALA A 62 -0.35 -3.24 14.17
N LEU A 63 -1.64 -2.98 14.25
CA LEU A 63 -2.51 -3.71 15.16
C LEU A 63 -3.04 -4.92 14.42
N ILE A 64 -3.02 -6.07 15.08
CA ILE A 64 -3.58 -7.32 14.59
C ILE A 64 -4.64 -7.78 15.57
N ILE A 65 -5.81 -8.09 15.03
CA ILE A 65 -6.96 -8.64 15.74
C ILE A 65 -7.19 -10.04 15.20
N HIS A 66 -7.30 -11.02 16.08
CA HIS A 66 -7.77 -12.36 15.72
C HIS A 66 -9.15 -12.62 16.31
N LEU A 67 -10.01 -13.24 15.50
CA LEU A 67 -11.35 -13.63 15.88
C LEU A 67 -11.44 -15.15 15.99
N ASN A 68 -12.28 -15.65 16.88
CA ASN A 68 -12.48 -17.09 17.05
C ASN A 68 -13.11 -17.74 15.81
N GLU A 69 -14.01 -17.01 15.13
CA GLU A 69 -14.72 -17.46 13.93
C GLU A 69 -13.82 -17.53 12.69
N TYR A 70 -12.70 -16.80 12.70
CA TYR A 70 -11.77 -16.69 11.57
C TYR A 70 -10.33 -16.97 12.02
N PRO A 71 -10.02 -18.19 12.49
CA PRO A 71 -8.75 -18.49 13.17
C PRO A 71 -7.51 -18.39 12.26
N GLU A 72 -7.69 -18.48 10.95
CA GLU A 72 -6.61 -18.38 9.96
C GLU A 72 -6.37 -16.94 9.47
N ILE A 73 -7.22 -15.98 9.85
CA ILE A 73 -7.22 -14.63 9.30
C ILE A 73 -6.65 -13.64 10.31
N ASN A 74 -5.70 -12.85 9.85
CA ASN A 74 -5.11 -11.75 10.60
C ASN A 74 -5.76 -10.45 10.12
N PHE A 75 -6.73 -9.95 10.89
CA PHE A 75 -7.33 -8.64 10.63
C PHE A 75 -6.37 -7.58 11.14
N MET A 76 -5.98 -6.65 10.28
CA MET A 76 -4.93 -5.71 10.61
C MET A 76 -5.31 -4.27 10.33
N ILE A 77 -4.71 -3.38 11.11
CA ILE A 77 -4.59 -1.97 10.78
C ILE A 77 -3.13 -1.73 10.45
N GLY A 78 -2.86 -1.37 9.19
CA GLY A 78 -1.52 -1.05 8.72
C GLY A 78 -1.01 0.29 9.24
N GLY A 79 0.32 0.45 9.22
CA GLY A 79 1.01 1.63 9.73
C GLY A 79 0.70 2.95 9.02
N VAL A 80 0.07 2.94 7.85
CA VAL A 80 -0.40 4.18 7.20
C VAL A 80 -1.50 4.85 8.03
N VAL A 81 -2.28 4.06 8.76
CA VAL A 81 -3.47 4.52 9.49
C VAL A 81 -3.21 4.52 11.00
N SER A 82 -2.01 4.10 11.44
CA SER A 82 -1.69 3.91 12.86
C SER A 82 -1.82 5.19 13.68
N ASP A 83 -1.52 6.34 13.08
CA ASP A 83 -1.58 7.64 13.76
C ASP A 83 -3.01 8.20 13.85
N GLN A 84 -3.96 7.55 13.15
CA GLN A 84 -5.38 7.92 13.15
C GLN A 84 -6.21 7.12 14.15
N ILE A 85 -5.59 6.19 14.88
CA ILE A 85 -6.29 5.26 15.76
C ILE A 85 -5.81 5.42 17.18
N SER A 86 -6.76 5.49 18.10
CA SER A 86 -6.47 5.32 19.51
C SER A 86 -6.34 3.83 19.84
N PHE A 87 -5.15 3.26 19.59
CA PHE A 87 -4.88 1.85 19.90
C PHE A 87 -5.07 1.53 21.39
N TYR A 88 -4.74 2.49 22.24
CA TYR A 88 -4.88 2.34 23.69
C TYR A 88 -6.36 2.22 24.08
N ASP A 89 -7.22 3.06 23.53
CA ASP A 89 -8.66 3.01 23.82
C ASP A 89 -9.27 1.71 23.26
N LEU A 90 -8.91 1.33 22.03
CA LEU A 90 -9.40 0.07 21.44
C LEU A 90 -8.99 -1.14 22.27
N MET A 91 -7.74 -1.21 22.76
CA MET A 91 -7.27 -2.32 23.59
C MET A 91 -7.79 -2.28 25.02
N SER A 92 -8.07 -1.08 25.56
CA SER A 92 -8.69 -0.89 26.88
C SER A 92 -10.14 -1.38 26.88
N ASP A 93 -10.87 -1.02 25.83
CA ASP A 93 -12.32 -1.20 25.74
C ASP A 93 -12.72 -2.58 25.21
N ASN A 94 -11.77 -3.37 24.69
CA ASN A 94 -12.04 -4.70 24.15
C ASN A 94 -11.05 -5.73 24.72
N LYS A 95 -11.59 -6.73 25.42
CA LYS A 95 -10.84 -7.85 26.01
C LYS A 95 -11.12 -9.15 25.25
N PRO A 96 -10.20 -10.13 25.31
CA PRO A 96 -10.49 -11.47 24.82
C PRO A 96 -11.83 -12.00 25.37
N GLY A 97 -12.68 -12.50 24.48
CA GLY A 97 -14.04 -12.92 24.77
C GLY A 97 -15.13 -11.89 24.42
N ASP A 98 -14.77 -10.62 24.23
CA ASP A 98 -15.73 -9.59 23.85
C ASP A 98 -16.14 -9.72 22.38
N SER A 99 -17.36 -9.31 22.06
CA SER A 99 -17.80 -9.19 20.68
C SER A 99 -17.29 -7.88 20.09
N ILE A 100 -16.63 -7.98 18.94
CA ILE A 100 -16.14 -6.83 18.18
C ILE A 100 -16.74 -6.82 16.78
N MET A 101 -16.87 -5.61 16.25
CA MET A 101 -17.42 -5.34 14.93
C MET A 101 -16.52 -4.34 14.21
N PHE A 102 -16.20 -4.64 12.95
CA PHE A 102 -15.41 -3.77 12.09
C PHE A 102 -15.76 -4.03 10.63
N PHE A 103 -15.25 -3.19 9.74
CA PHE A 103 -15.48 -3.32 8.31
C PHE A 103 -14.18 -3.60 7.57
N ILE A 104 -14.32 -4.39 6.51
CA ILE A 104 -13.24 -4.72 5.56
C ILE A 104 -13.75 -4.48 4.14
N GLU A 105 -12.86 -4.46 3.16
CA GLU A 105 -13.27 -4.41 1.76
C GLU A 105 -14.00 -5.69 1.34
N LYS A 106 -15.10 -5.55 0.57
CA LYS A 106 -15.86 -6.70 0.03
C LYS A 106 -14.98 -7.63 -0.81
N GLN A 107 -14.05 -7.05 -1.56
CA GLN A 107 -13.13 -7.82 -2.38
C GLN A 107 -12.20 -8.69 -1.52
N GLU A 108 -11.72 -8.15 -0.39
CA GLU A 108 -10.91 -8.90 0.58
C GLU A 108 -11.72 -10.02 1.24
N TYR A 109 -12.99 -9.75 1.58
CA TYR A 109 -13.93 -10.76 2.08
C TYR A 109 -14.12 -11.91 1.09
N ASN A 110 -14.45 -11.60 -0.18
CA ASN A 110 -14.67 -12.59 -1.22
C ASN A 110 -13.42 -13.44 -1.48
N ARG A 111 -12.24 -12.82 -1.49
CA ARG A 111 -10.98 -13.50 -1.80
C ARG A 111 -10.42 -14.34 -0.66
N LYS A 112 -10.50 -13.84 0.58
CA LYS A 112 -9.75 -14.42 1.72
C LYS A 112 -10.64 -15.16 2.71
N ILE A 113 -11.89 -14.73 2.86
CA ILE A 113 -12.86 -15.33 3.79
C ILE A 113 -13.77 -16.30 3.06
N LEU A 114 -14.55 -15.82 2.07
CA LEU A 114 -15.40 -16.70 1.26
C LEU A 114 -14.61 -17.58 0.30
N LYS A 115 -13.41 -17.15 -0.11
CA LYS A 115 -12.56 -17.81 -1.11
C LYS A 115 -13.30 -18.05 -2.45
N SER A 116 -14.26 -17.19 -2.77
CA SER A 116 -15.04 -17.21 -4.02
C SER A 116 -14.31 -16.54 -5.19
N GLU A 117 -13.34 -15.68 -4.89
CA GLU A 117 -12.50 -15.00 -5.87
C GLU A 117 -11.02 -15.38 -5.71
N ASN A 118 -10.28 -15.44 -6.81
CA ASN A 118 -8.84 -15.67 -6.76
C ASN A 118 -8.08 -14.43 -6.27
N ILE A 119 -7.09 -14.66 -5.41
CA ILE A 119 -6.15 -13.61 -5.01
C ILE A 119 -5.12 -13.41 -6.15
N PRO A 120 -4.98 -12.19 -6.71
CA PRO A 120 -4.01 -11.96 -7.77
C PRO A 120 -2.56 -12.00 -7.26
N PHE A 121 -1.63 -12.38 -8.12
CA PHE A 121 -0.19 -12.32 -7.83
C PHE A 121 0.28 -10.84 -7.74
N PRO A 122 1.18 -10.48 -6.80
CA PRO A 122 1.86 -11.33 -5.81
C PRO A 122 1.13 -11.45 -4.46
N GLY A 123 -0.10 -10.94 -4.35
CA GLY A 123 -0.86 -10.92 -3.10
C GLY A 123 -1.15 -12.31 -2.55
N ASN A 124 -1.32 -13.30 -3.45
CA ASN A 124 -1.55 -14.70 -3.08
C ASN A 124 -0.40 -15.33 -2.29
N LEU A 125 0.83 -14.86 -2.46
CA LEU A 125 2.02 -15.37 -1.76
C LEU A 125 2.35 -14.56 -0.51
N LEU A 126 2.28 -13.23 -0.62
CA LEU A 126 2.80 -12.33 0.42
C LEU A 126 1.77 -12.02 1.52
N TYR A 127 0.48 -11.99 1.19
CA TYR A 127 -0.57 -11.43 2.06
C TYR A 127 -1.86 -12.27 2.06
N LYS A 128 -1.73 -13.59 1.88
CA LYS A 128 -2.85 -14.52 1.71
C LYS A 128 -3.88 -14.45 2.85
N ASN A 129 -3.41 -14.38 4.09
CA ASN A 129 -4.23 -14.48 5.30
C ASN A 129 -4.39 -13.14 6.03
N ARG A 130 -4.11 -12.05 5.33
CA ARG A 130 -3.91 -10.72 5.91
C ARG A 130 -4.99 -9.81 5.35
N VAL A 131 -5.91 -9.35 6.20
CA VAL A 131 -7.07 -8.54 5.78
C VAL A 131 -7.01 -7.18 6.47
N SER A 132 -7.05 -6.10 5.69
CA SER A 132 -7.06 -4.75 6.24
C SER A 132 -8.44 -4.36 6.76
N MET A 133 -8.50 -3.88 7.99
CA MET A 133 -9.67 -3.20 8.54
C MET A 133 -9.69 -1.76 8.05
N VAL A 134 -10.82 -1.33 7.51
CA VAL A 134 -11.00 0.01 6.94
C VAL A 134 -11.81 0.93 7.84
N GLU A 135 -12.56 0.35 8.78
CA GLU A 135 -13.36 1.08 9.75
C GLU A 135 -13.61 0.21 10.97
N ILE A 136 -13.57 0.82 12.16
CA ILE A 136 -13.76 0.15 13.44
C ILE A 136 -14.57 1.07 14.33
N HIS A 137 -15.73 0.60 14.79
CA HIS A 137 -16.55 1.31 15.73
C HIS A 137 -17.24 0.35 16.70
N ASN A 138 -17.39 0.79 17.94
CA ASN A 138 -18.31 0.21 18.92
C ASN A 138 -19.55 1.14 19.05
N ARG A 139 -20.54 0.75 19.84
CA ARG A 139 -21.80 1.49 20.05
C ARG A 139 -21.60 2.97 20.40
N ASN A 140 -20.53 3.29 21.11
CA ASN A 140 -20.28 4.64 21.63
C ASN A 140 -18.98 5.29 21.12
N THR A 141 -18.13 4.55 20.40
CA THR A 141 -16.77 4.97 20.07
C THR A 141 -16.42 4.57 18.64
N GLU A 142 -16.04 5.54 17.81
CA GLU A 142 -15.45 5.30 16.50
C GLU A 142 -13.92 5.35 16.64
N TYR A 143 -13.26 4.20 16.48
CA TYR A 143 -11.80 4.10 16.61
C TYR A 143 -11.09 4.37 15.29
N LEU A 144 -11.73 4.02 14.18
CA LEU A 144 -11.28 4.32 12.84
C LEU A 144 -12.49 4.57 11.96
N SER A 145 -12.62 5.78 11.42
CA SER A 145 -13.62 6.07 10.40
C SER A 145 -13.09 5.74 9.00
N LEU A 146 -13.98 5.36 8.08
CA LEU A 146 -13.63 5.19 6.66
C LEU A 146 -12.99 6.46 6.06
N ASN A 147 -13.45 7.63 6.49
CA ASN A 147 -12.90 8.91 6.03
C ASN A 147 -11.46 9.11 6.50
N ASN A 148 -11.15 8.80 7.76
CA ASN A 148 -9.80 8.90 8.30
C ASN A 148 -8.87 7.87 7.64
N TYR A 149 -9.37 6.65 7.40
CA TYR A 149 -8.66 5.62 6.63
C TYR A 149 -8.31 6.12 5.21
N ASN A 150 -9.29 6.66 4.50
CA ASN A 150 -9.12 7.16 3.13
C ASN A 150 -8.20 8.38 3.08
N ASN A 151 -8.30 9.31 4.03
CA ASN A 151 -7.44 10.50 4.10
C ASN A 151 -5.99 10.12 4.37
N ALA A 152 -5.75 9.17 5.29
CA ALA A 152 -4.40 8.66 5.56
C ALA A 152 -3.77 8.02 4.32
N HIS A 153 -4.52 7.17 3.61
CA HIS A 153 -4.06 6.57 2.36
C HIS A 153 -3.85 7.58 1.25
N ARG A 154 -4.76 8.55 1.08
CA ARG A 154 -4.64 9.61 0.07
C ARG A 154 -3.40 10.47 0.32
N ASN A 155 -3.13 10.85 1.57
CA ASN A 155 -1.93 11.64 1.92
C ASN A 155 -0.64 10.85 1.66
N ASN A 156 -0.59 9.58 2.08
CA ASN A 156 0.55 8.71 1.82
C ASN A 156 0.76 8.48 0.31
N ASN A 157 -0.32 8.24 -0.44
CA ASN A 157 -0.28 8.07 -1.88
C ASN A 157 0.19 9.35 -2.59
N TYR A 158 -0.25 10.54 -2.14
CA TYR A 158 0.19 11.81 -2.71
C TYR A 158 1.72 11.98 -2.62
N LEU A 159 2.31 11.69 -1.47
CA LEU A 159 3.76 11.76 -1.28
C LEU A 159 4.48 10.77 -2.20
N ALA A 160 3.97 9.53 -2.30
CA ALA A 160 4.53 8.52 -3.20
C ALA A 160 4.44 8.95 -4.67
N ILE A 161 3.29 9.48 -5.10
CA ILE A 161 3.05 9.99 -6.46
C ILE A 161 4.00 11.14 -6.76
N ALA A 162 4.16 12.10 -5.84
CA ALA A 162 5.03 13.25 -6.01
C ALA A 162 6.49 12.84 -6.19
N ILE A 163 7.01 11.94 -5.33
CA ILE A 163 8.39 11.45 -5.41
C ILE A 163 8.61 10.67 -6.70
N LEU A 164 7.76 9.67 -7.00
CA LEU A 164 7.89 8.84 -8.19
C LEU A 164 7.75 9.67 -9.48
N GLY A 165 6.77 10.58 -9.51
CA GLY A 165 6.54 11.50 -10.62
C GLY A 165 7.72 12.42 -10.86
N PHE A 166 8.25 13.05 -9.80
CA PHE A 166 9.41 13.94 -9.89
C PHE A 166 10.66 13.21 -10.42
N PHE A 167 11.03 12.07 -9.81
CA PHE A 167 12.20 11.31 -10.26
C PHE A 167 11.99 10.69 -11.65
N GLY A 168 10.76 10.25 -11.97
CA GLY A 168 10.41 9.76 -13.29
C GLY A 168 10.61 10.82 -14.37
N LEU A 169 10.17 12.06 -14.10
CA LEU A 169 10.36 13.19 -15.01
C LEU A 169 11.84 13.60 -15.13
N LEU A 170 12.56 13.65 -14.00
CA LEU A 170 13.98 13.98 -13.97
C LEU A 170 14.80 13.00 -14.83
N MET A 171 14.57 11.69 -14.66
CA MET A 171 15.25 10.65 -15.45
C MET A 171 14.91 10.74 -16.94
N LEU A 172 13.68 11.13 -17.28
CA LEU A 172 13.28 11.38 -18.67
C LEU A 172 14.11 12.51 -19.27
N LEU A 173 14.22 13.64 -18.56
CA LEU A 173 14.98 14.80 -19.00
C LEU A 173 16.48 14.48 -19.15
N VAL A 174 17.05 13.72 -18.21
CA VAL A 174 18.43 13.22 -18.28
C VAL A 174 18.62 12.33 -19.50
N GLY A 175 17.70 11.39 -19.76
CA GLY A 175 17.74 10.52 -20.94
C GLY A 175 17.70 11.31 -22.25
N ILE A 176 16.79 12.29 -22.36
CA ILE A 176 16.65 13.15 -23.55
C ILE A 176 17.92 14.00 -23.77
N LYS A 177 18.45 14.63 -22.71
CA LYS A 177 19.71 15.39 -22.80
C LYS A 177 20.88 14.47 -23.18
N GLY A 178 20.92 13.26 -22.64
CA GLY A 178 21.91 12.25 -22.99
C GLY A 178 21.85 11.86 -24.47
N ILE A 179 20.66 11.69 -25.06
CA ILE A 179 20.51 11.44 -26.51
C ILE A 179 21.10 12.60 -27.33
N LYS A 180 20.78 13.84 -26.97
CA LYS A 180 21.31 15.02 -27.68
C LYS A 180 22.83 15.07 -27.61
N TYR A 181 23.40 14.85 -26.42
CA TYR A 181 24.85 14.77 -26.23
C TYR A 181 25.49 13.63 -27.03
N TYR A 182 24.88 12.45 -27.02
CA TYR A 182 25.39 11.28 -27.73
C TYR A 182 25.44 11.52 -29.24
N LYS A 183 24.38 12.13 -29.79
CA LYS A 183 24.32 12.50 -31.22
C LYS A 183 25.42 13.51 -31.58
N ALA A 184 25.63 14.54 -30.75
CA ALA A 184 26.62 15.57 -31.02
C ALA A 184 28.07 15.04 -31.02
N ASN A 185 28.39 14.08 -30.14
CA ASN A 185 29.78 13.68 -29.89
C ASN A 185 30.19 12.32 -30.45
N PHE A 186 29.23 11.43 -30.77
CA PHE A 186 29.53 10.03 -31.12
C PHE A 186 28.81 9.51 -32.37
N SER A 187 27.99 10.35 -33.03
CA SER A 187 27.23 9.99 -34.23
C SER A 187 27.87 10.44 -35.56
N LYS A 188 29.12 10.89 -35.52
CA LYS A 188 29.99 10.97 -36.71
C LYS A 188 30.66 9.63 -36.95
#